data_AF-A0A959IW73-F1
#
_entry.id   AF-A0A959IW73-F1
#
_cell.length_a   1.000
_cell.length_b   1.000
_cell.length_c   1.000
_cell.angle_alpha   90.00
_cell.angle_beta   90.00
_cell.angle_gamma   90.00
#
_symmetry.space_group_name_H-M   'P 1'
#
loop_
_entity.id
_entity.type
_entity.pdbx_description
1 polymer ?
#
loop_
_entity_poly.entity_id
_entity_poly.type
_entity_poly.pdbx_seq_one_letter_code
_entity_poly.pdbx_strand_id
1 'polypeptide(L)'
;PVRVFKDDWNIAGCPVNGPAIQAAGQDVAVAWYSMPQDSPTVKVAFSIDSGATFSKPIRVDEGQPLGRVDLVLLSDDEVLVSWIEQVGDRALIKAVRVNRIGTIGHRFVLSESDASRKSGFPVLAKRDKQLIVAWTEVDSLTRVQSAILDLNQIH
;
A
#
# COMPACT_ATOMS: atom_id res chain seq x y z
N PRO A 1 15.42 6.34 15.90
CA PRO A 1 14.19 5.88 15.20
C PRO A 1 12.99 6.11 16.12
N VAL A 2 11.86 6.57 15.58
CA VAL A 2 10.60 6.77 16.34
C VAL A 2 9.54 5.77 15.85
N ARG A 3 8.54 5.49 16.69
CA ARG A 3 7.40 4.66 16.32
C ARG A 3 6.42 5.50 15.49
N VAL A 4 6.00 4.97 14.33
CA VAL A 4 4.99 5.62 13.46
C VAL A 4 3.63 5.67 14.14
N PHE A 5 3.15 4.54 14.63
CA PHE A 5 1.90 4.45 15.38
C PHE A 5 1.90 3.22 16.31
N LYS A 6 1.10 3.27 17.38
CA LYS A 6 0.91 2.14 18.31
C LYS A 6 -0.42 1.46 17.98
N ASP A 7 -0.38 0.50 17.06
CA ASP A 7 -1.58 -0.28 16.69
C ASP A 7 -1.98 -1.32 17.73
N ASP A 8 -1.09 -1.69 18.66
CA ASP A 8 -1.31 -2.80 19.61
C ASP A 8 -1.66 -4.13 18.93
N TRP A 9 -1.18 -4.31 17.70
CA TRP A 9 -1.32 -5.55 16.95
C TRP A 9 -0.41 -6.64 17.54
N ASN A 10 -0.99 -7.78 17.89
CA ASN A 10 -0.30 -8.94 18.45
C ASN A 10 -0.70 -10.20 17.68
N ILE A 11 0.28 -11.02 17.30
CA ILE A 11 0.07 -12.29 16.59
C ILE A 11 1.00 -13.37 17.13
N ALA A 12 0.52 -14.62 17.14
CA ALA A 12 1.34 -15.79 17.42
C ALA A 12 2.07 -16.24 16.13
N GLY A 13 3.05 -15.46 15.67
CA GLY A 13 3.85 -15.81 14.48
C GLY A 13 4.71 -14.67 13.95
N CYS A 14 5.51 -14.96 12.92
CA CYS A 14 6.29 -13.93 12.23
C CYS A 14 5.38 -13.04 11.38
N PRO A 15 5.39 -11.71 11.56
CA PRO A 15 4.65 -10.81 10.69
C PRO A 15 5.28 -10.85 9.29
N VAL A 16 4.52 -11.30 8.30
CA VAL A 16 4.98 -11.37 6.90
C VAL A 16 4.58 -10.15 6.08
N ASN A 17 3.67 -9.32 6.60
CA ASN A 17 3.28 -8.05 5.98
C ASN A 17 4.16 -6.92 6.55
N GLY A 18 5.21 -6.57 5.81
CA GLY A 18 6.06 -5.42 6.15
C GLY A 18 5.41 -4.09 5.76
N PRO A 19 5.84 -2.96 6.37
CA PRO A 19 5.48 -1.63 5.93
C PRO A 19 6.23 -1.24 4.64
N ALA A 20 5.70 -0.26 3.92
CA ALA A 20 6.39 0.47 2.85
C ALA A 20 6.65 1.91 3.30
N ILE A 21 7.77 2.49 2.85
CA ILE A 21 8.21 3.84 3.19
C ILE A 21 8.77 4.55 1.97
N GLN A 22 8.42 5.82 1.79
CA GLN A 22 9.05 6.73 0.82
C GLN A 22 9.37 8.06 1.48
N ALA A 23 10.43 8.72 1.00
CA ALA A 23 10.87 10.01 1.51
C ALA A 23 11.35 10.93 0.38
N ALA A 24 11.03 12.22 0.49
CA ALA A 24 11.55 13.30 -0.34
C ALA A 24 11.79 14.54 0.52
N GLY A 25 13.05 14.95 0.65
CA GLY A 25 13.41 16.03 1.58
C GLY A 25 13.03 15.69 3.03
N GLN A 26 12.18 16.51 3.64
CA GLN A 26 11.67 16.29 5.00
C GLN A 26 10.36 15.50 5.03
N ASP A 27 9.72 15.33 3.88
CA ASP A 27 8.45 14.62 3.77
C ASP A 27 8.71 13.11 3.73
N VAL A 28 7.99 12.38 4.58
CA VAL A 28 8.06 10.92 4.68
C VAL A 28 6.64 10.38 4.73
N ALA A 29 6.37 9.33 3.95
CA ALA A 29 5.12 8.58 4.03
C ALA A 29 5.42 7.12 4.37
N VAL A 30 4.66 6.57 5.32
CA VAL A 30 4.74 5.16 5.70
C VAL A 30 3.36 4.55 5.57
N ALA A 31 3.24 3.47 4.81
CA ALA A 31 2.03 2.66 4.73
C ALA A 31 2.28 1.27 5.31
N TRP A 32 1.30 0.72 6.02
CA TRP A 32 1.45 -0.57 6.67
C TRP A 32 0.12 -1.30 6.82
N TYR A 33 0.23 -2.61 6.93
CA TYR A 33 -0.86 -3.48 7.33
C TYR A 33 -0.82 -3.73 8.84
N SER A 34 -1.98 -3.81 9.47
CA SER A 34 -2.13 -4.27 10.85
C SER A 34 -3.48 -4.95 11.04
N MET A 35 -3.66 -5.65 12.15
CA MET A 35 -4.94 -6.28 12.51
C MET A 35 -5.23 -6.11 14.02
N PRO A 36 -5.38 -4.87 14.51
CA PRO A 36 -5.77 -4.65 15.90
C PRO A 36 -7.14 -5.26 16.17
N GLN A 37 -7.27 -6.04 17.25
CA GLN A 37 -8.54 -6.68 17.64
C GLN A 37 -9.19 -7.48 16.50
N ASP A 38 -8.39 -8.24 15.76
CA ASP A 38 -8.83 -9.06 14.61
C ASP A 38 -9.49 -8.26 13.47
N SER A 39 -9.27 -6.94 13.41
CA SER A 39 -9.77 -6.07 12.35
C SER A 39 -8.65 -5.72 11.35
N PRO A 40 -8.54 -6.42 10.20
CA PRO A 40 -7.51 -6.15 9.21
C PRO A 40 -7.65 -4.74 8.63
N THR A 41 -6.53 -4.05 8.47
CA THR A 41 -6.52 -2.68 7.95
C THR A 41 -5.19 -2.33 7.29
N VAL A 42 -5.26 -1.50 6.26
CA VAL A 42 -4.10 -0.82 5.67
C VAL A 42 -4.22 0.66 5.99
N LYS A 43 -3.14 1.21 6.53
CA LYS A 43 -3.04 2.61 6.95
C LYS A 43 -1.85 3.28 6.29
N VAL A 44 -1.91 4.61 6.19
CA VAL A 44 -0.79 5.48 5.85
C VAL A 44 -0.66 6.60 6.86
N ALA A 45 0.56 7.03 7.17
CA ALA A 45 0.83 8.23 7.95
C ALA A 45 1.97 9.03 7.30
N PHE A 46 1.91 10.33 7.51
CA PHE A 46 2.83 11.30 6.92
C PHE A 46 3.66 11.98 7.99
N SER A 47 4.88 12.35 7.65
CA SER A 47 5.79 13.16 8.45
C SER A 47 6.28 14.30 7.58
N ILE A 48 6.45 15.48 8.18
CA ILE A 48 7.04 16.67 7.53
C ILE A 48 8.35 17.11 8.19
N ASP A 49 8.87 16.32 9.13
CA ASP A 49 10.03 16.62 9.96
C ASP A 49 11.07 15.48 9.92
N SER A 50 11.24 14.86 8.75
CA SER A 50 12.19 13.75 8.50
C SER A 50 11.96 12.51 9.38
N GLY A 51 10.70 12.26 9.74
CA GLY A 51 10.27 11.10 10.51
C GLY A 51 10.44 11.28 12.01
N ALA A 52 10.52 12.52 12.52
CA ALA A 52 10.56 12.77 13.96
C ALA A 52 9.16 12.69 14.58
N THR A 53 8.13 13.11 13.85
CA THR A 53 6.71 12.96 14.21
C THR A 53 5.87 12.51 13.03
N PHE A 54 4.79 11.76 13.30
CA PHE A 54 3.88 11.27 12.27
C PHE A 54 2.45 11.75 12.52
N SER A 55 1.73 12.01 11.44
CA SER A 55 0.30 12.33 11.44
C SER A 55 -0.52 11.20 12.06
N LYS A 56 -1.79 11.49 12.37
CA LYS A 56 -2.74 10.40 12.63
C LYS A 56 -2.82 9.48 11.40
N PRO A 57 -2.85 8.14 11.58
CA PRO A 57 -2.96 7.23 10.46
C PRO A 57 -4.29 7.39 9.73
N ILE A 58 -4.25 7.33 8.40
CA ILE A 58 -5.40 7.35 7.50
C ILE A 58 -5.63 5.92 7.01
N ARG A 59 -6.82 5.36 7.23
CA ARG A 59 -7.21 4.04 6.72
C ARG A 59 -7.52 4.13 5.22
N VAL A 60 -6.92 3.27 4.41
CA VAL A 60 -7.04 3.29 2.95
C VAL A 60 -7.70 2.05 2.36
N ASP A 61 -7.76 0.92 3.07
CA ASP A 61 -8.41 -0.31 2.60
C ASP A 61 -9.95 -0.21 2.51
N GLU A 62 -10.59 -1.30 2.04
CA GLU A 62 -12.05 -1.42 1.87
C GLU A 62 -12.71 -2.47 2.77
N GLY A 63 -12.00 -3.01 3.77
CA GLY A 63 -12.58 -3.88 4.79
C GLY A 63 -11.88 -5.21 4.98
N GLN A 64 -11.38 -5.81 3.90
CA GLN A 64 -10.78 -7.14 3.86
C GLN A 64 -9.37 -7.14 3.24
N PRO A 65 -8.43 -6.30 3.71
CA PRO A 65 -7.08 -6.30 3.17
C PRO A 65 -6.31 -7.56 3.59
N LEU A 66 -5.51 -8.07 2.67
CA LEU A 66 -4.51 -9.13 2.89
C LEU A 66 -3.11 -8.56 3.17
N GLY A 67 -2.95 -7.23 3.05
CA GLY A 67 -1.69 -6.52 3.24
C GLY A 67 -0.90 -6.40 1.93
N ARG A 68 0.38 -6.78 1.96
CA ARG A 68 1.34 -6.65 0.84
C ARG A 68 1.35 -5.24 0.26
N VAL A 69 1.60 -4.31 1.17
CA VAL A 69 1.47 -2.87 0.95
C VAL A 69 2.70 -2.36 0.23
N ASP A 70 2.51 -1.45 -0.72
CA ASP A 70 3.56 -0.61 -1.28
C ASP A 70 3.07 0.83 -1.46
N LEU A 71 3.98 1.78 -1.64
CA LEU A 71 3.62 3.17 -1.92
C LEU A 71 4.66 3.92 -2.76
N VAL A 72 4.20 4.91 -3.53
CA VAL A 72 5.04 5.87 -4.27
C VAL A 72 4.60 7.31 -4.01
N LEU A 73 5.56 8.24 -4.00
CA LEU A 73 5.28 9.68 -3.91
C LEU A 73 4.79 10.22 -5.27
N LEU A 74 3.61 10.84 -5.28
CA LEU A 74 3.05 11.53 -6.45
C LEU A 74 3.48 12.99 -6.49
N SER A 75 3.49 13.64 -5.34
CA SER A 75 4.00 14.98 -5.04
C SER A 75 4.59 14.99 -3.63
N ASP A 76 4.99 16.16 -3.12
CA ASP A 76 5.40 16.31 -1.73
C ASP A 76 4.25 15.93 -0.77
N ASP A 77 3.00 16.16 -1.15
CA ASP A 77 1.82 16.01 -0.30
C ASP A 77 0.87 14.86 -0.63
N GLU A 78 1.11 14.12 -1.71
CA GLU A 78 0.26 13.03 -2.18
C GLU A 78 1.07 11.76 -2.44
N VAL A 79 0.53 10.62 -2.01
CA VAL A 79 1.06 9.29 -2.33
C VAL A 79 0.02 8.45 -3.04
N LEU A 80 0.49 7.48 -3.82
CA LEU A 80 -0.29 6.32 -4.23
C LEU A 80 0.06 5.17 -3.30
N VAL A 81 -0.93 4.58 -2.63
CA VAL A 81 -0.77 3.38 -1.81
C VAL A 81 -1.41 2.20 -2.54
N SER A 82 -0.71 1.07 -2.63
CA SER A 82 -1.28 -0.20 -3.08
C SER A 82 -1.35 -1.23 -1.97
N TRP A 83 -2.28 -2.16 -2.11
CA TRP A 83 -2.42 -3.32 -1.23
C TRP A 83 -3.14 -4.45 -1.98
N ILE A 84 -3.15 -5.65 -1.40
CA ILE A 84 -4.04 -6.73 -1.85
C ILE A 84 -5.31 -6.73 -0.99
N GLU A 85 -6.47 -6.72 -1.64
CA GLU A 85 -7.80 -6.78 -1.04
C GLU A 85 -8.51 -8.08 -1.44
N GLN A 86 -9.16 -8.75 -0.49
CA GLN A 86 -10.06 -9.86 -0.80
C GLN A 86 -11.45 -9.32 -1.19
N VAL A 87 -11.93 -9.64 -2.40
CA VAL A 87 -13.25 -9.25 -2.90
C VAL A 87 -13.99 -10.48 -3.42
N GLY A 88 -14.93 -10.99 -2.63
CA GLY A 88 -15.55 -12.29 -2.88
C GLY A 88 -14.48 -13.38 -2.85
N ASP A 89 -14.39 -14.19 -3.90
CA ASP A 89 -13.39 -15.25 -4.03
C ASP A 89 -12.07 -14.79 -4.67
N ARG A 90 -11.95 -13.50 -5.01
CA ARG A 90 -10.80 -12.95 -5.73
C ARG A 90 -9.89 -12.13 -4.82
N ALA A 91 -8.59 -12.15 -5.08
CA ALA A 91 -7.65 -11.18 -4.52
C ALA A 91 -7.31 -10.12 -5.57
N LEU A 92 -7.49 -8.85 -5.23
CA LEU A 92 -7.27 -7.73 -6.15
C LEU A 92 -6.10 -6.90 -5.66
N ILE A 93 -5.19 -6.53 -6.56
CA ILE A 93 -4.21 -5.48 -6.30
C ILE A 93 -4.95 -4.16 -6.46
N LYS A 94 -5.25 -3.50 -5.35
CA LYS A 94 -5.93 -2.21 -5.33
C LYS A 94 -4.94 -1.09 -5.09
N ALA A 95 -5.30 0.11 -5.50
CA ALA A 95 -4.54 1.31 -5.21
C ALA A 95 -5.46 2.52 -4.98
N VAL A 96 -4.94 3.50 -4.25
CA VAL A 96 -5.63 4.75 -3.97
C VAL A 96 -4.65 5.90 -3.82
N ARG A 97 -5.06 7.07 -4.32
CA ARG A 97 -4.39 8.34 -4.02
C ARG A 97 -4.82 8.84 -2.65
N VAL A 98 -3.88 9.28 -1.85
CA VAL A 98 -4.18 9.87 -0.55
C VAL A 98 -3.18 11.00 -0.26
N ASN A 99 -3.70 12.13 0.18
CA ASN A 99 -2.88 13.28 0.52
C ASN A 99 -2.66 13.42 2.03
N ARG A 100 -1.69 14.26 2.41
CA ARG A 100 -1.29 14.47 3.81
C ARG A 100 -2.39 15.01 4.72
N ILE A 101 -3.43 15.63 4.16
CA ILE A 101 -4.58 16.16 4.93
C ILE A 101 -5.72 15.15 5.07
N GLY A 102 -5.56 13.93 4.53
CA GLY A 102 -6.53 12.85 4.65
C GLY A 102 -7.61 12.81 3.57
N THR A 103 -7.46 13.57 2.48
CA THR A 103 -8.29 13.39 1.29
C THR A 103 -7.91 12.06 0.63
N ILE A 104 -8.90 11.19 0.46
CA ILE A 104 -8.75 9.89 -0.20
C ILE A 104 -9.46 9.96 -1.55
N GLY A 105 -8.75 9.61 -2.62
CA GLY A 105 -9.29 9.52 -3.97
C GLY A 105 -10.15 8.26 -4.17
N HIS A 106 -10.48 7.98 -5.43
CA HIS A 106 -11.20 6.74 -5.75
C HIS A 106 -10.25 5.54 -5.68
N ARG A 107 -10.74 4.42 -5.17
CA ARG A 107 -9.98 3.17 -5.05
C ARG A 107 -10.17 2.37 -6.32
N PHE A 108 -9.09 2.07 -7.02
CA PHE A 108 -9.14 1.38 -8.31
C PHE A 108 -8.34 0.08 -8.27
N VAL A 109 -8.60 -0.78 -9.26
CA VAL A 109 -7.92 -2.08 -9.40
C VAL A 109 -6.78 -1.93 -10.40
N LEU A 110 -5.58 -2.31 -9.99
CA LEU A 110 -4.41 -2.39 -10.86
C LEU A 110 -4.39 -3.72 -11.64
N SER A 111 -4.68 -4.82 -10.94
CA SER A 111 -4.75 -6.16 -11.52
C SER A 111 -5.43 -7.13 -10.57
N GLU A 112 -5.79 -8.30 -11.07
CA GLU A 112 -6.19 -9.45 -10.26
C GLU A 112 -4.93 -10.24 -9.82
N SER A 113 -5.01 -10.92 -8.67
CA SER A 113 -3.93 -11.72 -8.11
C SER A 113 -4.48 -12.98 -7.44
N ASP A 114 -3.60 -13.90 -7.10
CA ASP A 114 -3.93 -15.06 -6.27
C ASP A 114 -3.84 -14.68 -4.78
N ALA A 115 -4.79 -15.10 -3.95
CA ALA A 115 -4.81 -14.78 -2.53
C ALA A 115 -3.68 -15.46 -1.73
N SER A 116 -3.14 -16.57 -2.25
CA SER A 116 -2.10 -17.37 -1.59
C SER A 116 -0.79 -16.60 -1.48
N ARG A 117 0.08 -17.03 -0.57
CA ARG A 117 1.40 -16.41 -0.39
C ARG A 117 2.29 -16.47 -1.63
N LYS A 118 1.98 -17.34 -2.59
CA LYS A 118 2.77 -17.49 -3.83
C LYS A 118 2.70 -16.26 -4.74
N SER A 119 1.67 -15.42 -4.62
CA SER A 119 1.56 -14.18 -5.40
C SER A 119 2.51 -13.07 -4.93
N GLY A 120 3.28 -13.29 -3.85
CA GLY A 120 4.35 -12.38 -3.43
C GLY A 120 3.85 -10.98 -3.07
N PHE A 121 4.65 -9.96 -3.37
CA PHE A 121 4.34 -8.57 -3.04
C PHE A 121 4.31 -7.77 -4.35
N PRO A 122 3.17 -7.16 -4.71
CA PRO A 122 3.16 -6.17 -5.77
C PRO A 122 4.11 -5.03 -5.41
N VAL A 123 4.87 -4.57 -6.40
CA VAL A 123 5.77 -3.42 -6.24
C VAL A 123 5.41 -2.33 -7.22
N LEU A 124 5.52 -1.09 -6.76
CA LEU A 124 5.26 0.13 -7.49
C LEU A 124 6.57 0.87 -7.74
N ALA A 125 6.71 1.43 -8.92
CA ALA A 125 7.72 2.44 -9.20
C ALA A 125 7.08 3.57 -10.00
N LYS A 126 7.51 4.81 -9.76
CA LYS A 126 7.07 5.98 -10.52
C LYS A 126 8.25 6.54 -11.31
N ARG A 127 7.99 6.88 -12.57
CA ARG A 127 8.88 7.68 -13.42
C ARG A 127 8.05 8.74 -14.13
N ASP A 128 8.31 10.01 -13.85
CA ASP A 128 7.54 11.13 -14.40
C ASP A 128 6.02 10.94 -14.17
N LYS A 129 5.25 10.79 -15.25
CA LYS A 129 3.80 10.55 -15.25
C LYS A 129 3.43 9.07 -15.37
N GLN A 130 4.40 8.17 -15.36
CA GLN A 130 4.20 6.74 -15.49
C GLN A 130 4.29 6.04 -14.15
N LEU A 131 3.28 5.23 -13.85
CA LEU A 131 3.32 4.22 -12.80
C LEU A 131 3.69 2.89 -13.43
N ILE A 132 4.74 2.26 -12.93
CA ILE A 132 5.13 0.90 -13.25
C ILE A 132 4.68 0.02 -12.09
N VAL A 133 3.95 -1.04 -12.39
CA VAL A 133 3.49 -2.02 -11.41
C VAL A 133 4.04 -3.36 -11.82
N ALA A 134 4.65 -4.10 -10.89
CA ALA A 134 5.02 -5.50 -11.10
C ALA A 134 4.39 -6.39 -10.03
N TRP A 135 3.91 -7.57 -10.43
CA TRP A 135 3.28 -8.53 -9.53
C TRP A 135 3.56 -9.96 -9.96
N THR A 136 3.41 -10.91 -9.03
CA THR A 136 3.53 -12.33 -9.35
C THR A 136 2.16 -12.87 -9.71
N GLU A 137 2.08 -13.48 -10.89
CA GLU A 137 0.92 -14.23 -11.35
C GLU A 137 1.19 -15.72 -11.13
N VAL A 138 0.22 -16.41 -10.53
CA VAL A 138 0.31 -17.82 -10.16
C VAL A 138 -0.82 -18.56 -10.85
N ASP A 139 -0.48 -19.36 -11.85
CA ASP A 139 -1.38 -20.31 -12.50
C ASP A 139 -0.75 -21.72 -12.50
N SER A 140 -0.71 -22.40 -13.64
CA SER A 140 0.14 -23.59 -13.85
C SER A 140 1.65 -23.32 -13.67
N LEU A 141 2.08 -22.07 -13.84
CA LEU A 141 3.44 -21.59 -13.66
C LEU A 141 3.44 -20.33 -12.77
N THR A 142 4.60 -19.96 -12.25
CA THR A 142 4.80 -18.70 -11.54
C THR A 142 5.60 -17.74 -12.42
N ARG A 143 5.03 -16.58 -12.72
CA ARG A 143 5.68 -15.55 -13.56
C ARG A 143 5.52 -14.16 -12.96
N VAL A 144 6.47 -13.28 -13.27
CA VAL A 144 6.36 -11.86 -12.97
C VAL A 144 5.67 -11.18 -14.15
N GLN A 145 4.60 -10.45 -13.86
CA GLN A 145 3.92 -9.54 -14.79
C GLN A 145 4.29 -8.10 -14.47
N SER A 146 4.19 -7.24 -15.48
CA SER A 146 4.32 -5.80 -15.29
C SER A 146 3.38 -5.01 -16.17
N ALA A 147 2.89 -3.88 -15.67
CA ALA A 147 2.09 -2.93 -16.42
C ALA A 147 2.64 -1.52 -16.24
N ILE A 148 2.42 -0.67 -17.24
CA ILE A 148 2.71 0.76 -17.19
C ILE A 148 1.38 1.49 -17.34
N LEU A 149 1.08 2.39 -16.41
CA LEU A 149 -0.13 3.21 -16.42
C LEU A 149 0.23 4.70 -16.45
N ASP A 150 -0.56 5.51 -17.15
CA ASP A 150 -0.46 6.97 -17.08
C ASP A 150 -1.21 7.45 -15.84
N LEU A 151 -0.49 8.10 -14.91
CA LEU A 151 -1.05 8.63 -13.68
C LEU A 151 -2.15 9.66 -13.93
N ASN A 152 -2.15 10.38 -15.07
CA ASN A 152 -3.20 11.36 -15.35
C ASN A 152 -4.55 10.72 -15.70
N GLN A 153 -4.56 9.41 -15.98
CA GLN A 153 -5.76 8.64 -16.30
C GLN A 153 -6.32 7.90 -15.07
N ILE A 154 -5.65 8.03 -13.93
CA ILE A 154 -5.99 7.36 -12.68
C ILE A 154 -6.46 8.42 -11.67
N HIS A 155 -7.77 8.42 -11.40
CA HIS A 155 -8.48 9.32 -10.47
C HIS A 155 -8.95 8.57 -9.22
#